data_AF-A0A8J6KF69-F1
#
_entry.id   AF-A0A8J6KF69-F1
#
_cell.length_a   1.000
_cell.length_b   1.000
_cell.length_c   1.000
_cell.angle_alpha   90.00
_cell.angle_beta   90.00
_cell.angle_gamma   90.00
#
_symmetry.space_group_name_H-M   'P 1'
#
loop_
_entity.id
_entity.type
_entity.pdbx_description
1 polymer ?
#
loop_
_entity_poly.entity_id
_entity_poly.type
_entity_poly.pdbx_seq_one_letter_code
_entity_poly.pdbx_strand_id
1 'polypeptide(L)'
;MLYVFCRLLTLGGSLIIDWMYYGKWTIVQWNFLKFNVVQNLGSFYGSHPWHWYVTQGFPVIIGTHLPFFVHGCMVAPRRYRILLVAIVWTLLIYSTLSHKEFRFIYPVLPLCMIFCGFSFSNIKRWKKAAIGLLVLSNLLPALYTGLIHQRGALDIMTNVQQLCHKENSSLLVLMPCHSIPYYSHVHCPIKMNFLECPPDLEDHDTYIDEADVFYASPLAWLNAEFYDSRRLPTHLVLFSVLEQEISPFLTRNNYVRAASVFHTHLPEGRIGSHIYLYEQQVL
;
A
#
# COMPACT_ATOMS: atom_id res chain seq x y z
N MET A 1 11.36 -34.68 -19.70
CA MET A 1 12.70 -34.10 -19.92
C MET A 1 12.64 -32.60 -20.26
N LEU A 2 11.89 -32.18 -21.29
CA LEU A 2 11.77 -30.77 -21.70
C LEU A 2 11.33 -29.82 -20.57
N TYR A 3 10.31 -30.19 -19.78
CA TYR A 3 9.84 -29.36 -18.66
C TYR A 3 10.90 -29.16 -17.57
N VAL A 4 11.74 -30.16 -17.31
CA VAL A 4 12.81 -30.06 -16.30
C VAL A 4 13.90 -29.12 -16.81
N PHE A 5 14.28 -29.26 -18.09
CA PHE A 5 15.24 -28.36 -18.72
C PHE A 5 14.76 -26.90 -18.72
N CYS A 6 13.50 -26.64 -19.11
CA CYS A 6 12.93 -25.30 -19.05
C CYS A 6 12.94 -24.74 -17.61
N ARG A 7 12.59 -25.54 -16.61
CA ARG A 7 12.61 -25.11 -15.20
C ARG A 7 14.02 -24.74 -14.72
N LEU A 8 15.01 -25.56 -15.05
CA LEU A 8 16.41 -25.28 -14.70
C LEU A 8 16.92 -24.02 -15.39
N LEU A 9 16.57 -23.83 -16.67
CA LEU A 9 16.95 -22.64 -17.41
C LEU A 9 16.29 -21.38 -16.83
N THR A 10 15.01 -21.45 -16.45
CA THR A 10 14.33 -20.33 -15.78
C THR A 10 14.90 -20.02 -14.40
N LEU A 11 15.24 -21.05 -13.61
CA LEU A 11 15.86 -20.86 -12.29
C LEU A 11 17.28 -20.29 -12.43
N GLY A 12 18.09 -20.83 -13.33
CA GLY A 12 19.43 -20.30 -13.61
C GLY A 12 19.38 -18.85 -14.10
N GLY A 13 18.45 -18.53 -15.00
CA GLY A 13 18.21 -17.17 -15.46
C GLY A 13 17.80 -16.22 -14.32
N SER A 14 16.88 -16.64 -13.44
CA SER A 14 16.50 -15.87 -12.24
C SER A 14 17.71 -15.59 -11.35
N LEU A 15 18.54 -16.61 -11.08
CA LEU A 15 19.71 -16.45 -10.22
C LEU A 15 20.75 -15.48 -10.78
N ILE A 16 20.95 -15.48 -12.10
CA ILE A 16 21.85 -14.54 -12.77
C ILE A 16 21.31 -13.12 -12.64
N ILE A 17 20.01 -12.92 -12.90
CA ILE A 17 19.36 -11.62 -12.77
C ILE A 17 19.48 -11.14 -11.31
N ASP A 18 19.14 -11.98 -10.34
CA ASP A 18 19.22 -11.65 -8.93
C ASP A 18 20.66 -11.29 -8.53
N TRP A 19 21.66 -12.04 -9.00
CA TRP A 19 23.06 -11.71 -8.77
C TRP A 19 23.46 -10.34 -9.36
N MET A 20 23.02 -10.03 -10.59
CA MET A 20 23.32 -8.74 -11.25
C MET A 20 22.74 -7.55 -10.48
N TYR A 21 21.51 -7.65 -9.98
CA TYR A 21 20.85 -6.54 -9.28
C TYR A 21 21.29 -6.41 -7.82
N TYR A 22 21.47 -7.51 -7.10
CA TYR A 22 21.83 -7.49 -5.69
C TYR A 22 23.35 -7.44 -5.44
N GLY A 23 24.17 -7.65 -6.48
CA GLY A 23 25.64 -7.71 -6.37
C GLY A 23 26.17 -8.92 -5.60
N LYS A 24 25.29 -9.86 -5.22
CA LYS A 24 25.61 -11.07 -4.46
C LYS A 24 24.66 -12.20 -4.86
N TRP A 25 25.14 -13.44 -4.78
CA TRP A 25 24.33 -14.62 -5.11
C TRP A 25 23.15 -14.69 -4.13
N THR A 26 21.96 -14.41 -4.64
CA THR A 26 20.74 -14.33 -3.84
C THR A 26 19.67 -15.18 -4.51
N ILE A 27 19.07 -16.08 -3.74
CA ILE A 27 17.92 -16.87 -4.18
C ILE A 27 16.67 -16.19 -3.63
N VAL A 28 16.06 -15.30 -4.42
CA VAL A 28 14.94 -14.47 -3.96
C VAL A 28 13.75 -15.32 -3.51
N GLN A 29 13.48 -16.43 -4.19
CA GLN A 29 12.40 -17.36 -3.86
C GLN A 29 12.61 -18.00 -2.48
N TRP A 30 13.86 -18.35 -2.14
CA TRP A 30 14.21 -18.87 -0.82
C TRP A 30 14.07 -17.81 0.25
N ASN A 31 14.52 -16.57 -0.01
CA ASN A 31 14.38 -15.47 0.94
C ASN A 31 12.90 -15.15 1.22
N PHE A 32 12.04 -15.21 0.20
CA PHE A 32 10.60 -15.05 0.38
C PHE A 32 10.04 -16.13 1.31
N LEU A 33 10.39 -17.40 1.09
CA LEU A 33 9.95 -18.51 1.95
C LEU A 33 10.49 -18.36 3.37
N LYS A 34 11.78 -18.01 3.52
CA LYS A 34 12.40 -17.78 4.82
C LYS A 34 11.67 -16.67 5.59
N PHE A 35 11.44 -15.52 4.97
CA PHE A 35 10.81 -14.38 5.62
C PHE A 35 9.32 -14.61 5.93
N ASN A 36 8.54 -15.08 4.96
CA ASN A 36 7.08 -15.16 5.09
C ASN A 36 6.58 -16.47 5.71
N VAL A 37 7.29 -17.59 5.51
CA VAL A 37 6.86 -18.92 5.97
C VAL A 37 7.63 -19.35 7.20
N VAL A 38 8.96 -19.23 7.19
CA VAL A 38 9.80 -19.74 8.30
C VAL A 38 9.82 -18.76 9.48
N GLN A 39 10.06 -17.48 9.21
CA GLN A 39 10.15 -16.44 10.24
C GLN A 39 8.81 -15.78 10.55
N ASN A 40 7.82 -15.89 9.66
CA ASN A 40 6.48 -15.30 9.79
C ASN A 40 6.45 -13.79 10.11
N LEU A 41 7.55 -13.06 9.84
CA LEU A 41 7.68 -11.63 10.12
C LEU A 41 6.65 -10.78 9.36
N GLY A 42 6.06 -11.32 8.29
CA GLY A 42 4.95 -10.68 7.58
C GLY A 42 3.74 -10.42 8.48
N SER A 43 3.54 -11.16 9.58
CA SER A 43 2.42 -10.89 10.49
C SER A 43 2.51 -9.54 11.21
N PHE A 44 3.70 -8.93 11.27
CA PHE A 44 3.89 -7.56 11.75
C PHE A 44 3.03 -6.55 10.98
N TYR A 45 2.84 -6.77 9.68
CA TYR A 45 1.98 -5.94 8.82
C TYR A 45 0.50 -6.35 8.87
N GLY A 46 0.10 -7.07 9.92
CA GLY A 46 -1.25 -7.58 10.12
C GLY A 46 -1.42 -9.04 9.67
N SER A 47 -2.43 -9.70 10.22
CA SER A 47 -2.79 -11.08 9.90
C SER A 47 -4.27 -11.20 9.53
N HIS A 48 -4.57 -12.21 8.72
CA HIS A 48 -5.95 -12.47 8.28
C HIS A 48 -6.30 -13.95 8.44
N PRO A 49 -7.58 -14.29 8.71
CA PRO A 49 -8.04 -15.68 8.76
C PRO A 49 -7.71 -16.46 7.48
N TRP A 50 -7.58 -17.79 7.58
CA TRP A 50 -7.24 -18.66 6.45
C TRP A 50 -8.22 -18.52 5.26
N HIS A 51 -9.50 -18.27 5.54
CA HIS A 51 -10.55 -18.13 4.52
C HIS A 51 -10.57 -16.74 3.84
N TRP A 52 -9.75 -15.78 4.29
CA TRP A 52 -9.82 -14.40 3.83
C TRP A 52 -9.70 -14.25 2.31
N TYR A 53 -8.82 -15.02 1.67
CA TYR A 53 -8.72 -15.01 0.20
C TYR A 53 -10.00 -15.49 -0.49
N VAL A 54 -10.72 -16.44 0.09
CA VAL A 54 -11.98 -16.94 -0.49
C VAL A 54 -13.12 -15.93 -0.27
N THR A 55 -13.20 -15.37 0.93
CA THR A 55 -14.34 -14.52 1.33
C THR A 55 -14.20 -13.05 0.94
N GLN A 56 -12.96 -12.53 0.86
CA GLN A 56 -12.68 -11.10 0.67
C GLN A 56 -11.66 -10.87 -0.46
N GLY A 57 -10.47 -11.49 -0.34
CA GLY A 57 -9.36 -11.27 -1.26
C GLY A 57 -9.71 -11.48 -2.73
N PHE A 58 -10.20 -12.67 -3.06
CA PHE A 58 -10.58 -13.04 -4.42
C PHE A 58 -11.79 -12.26 -4.95
N PRO A 59 -12.91 -12.12 -4.20
CA PRO A 59 -14.02 -11.27 -4.59
C PRO A 59 -13.63 -9.82 -4.90
N VAL A 60 -12.74 -9.22 -4.12
CA VAL A 60 -12.28 -7.83 -4.34
C VAL A 60 -11.46 -7.71 -5.63
N ILE A 61 -10.52 -8.62 -5.87
CA ILE A 61 -9.64 -8.57 -7.04
C ILE A 61 -10.40 -8.83 -8.34
N ILE A 62 -11.33 -9.78 -8.34
CA ILE A 62 -12.14 -10.07 -9.52
C ILE A 62 -13.28 -9.04 -9.68
N GLY A 63 -13.69 -8.40 -8.60
CA GLY A 63 -14.70 -7.36 -8.56
C GLY A 63 -16.02 -7.77 -9.21
N THR A 64 -16.58 -6.88 -10.02
CA THR A 64 -17.85 -7.10 -10.72
C THR A 64 -17.80 -8.18 -11.80
N HIS A 65 -16.61 -8.73 -12.10
CA HIS A 65 -16.48 -9.88 -12.99
C HIS A 65 -16.82 -11.22 -12.33
N LEU A 66 -16.95 -11.29 -11.00
CA LEU A 66 -17.23 -12.52 -10.26
C LEU A 66 -18.38 -13.39 -10.83
N PRO A 67 -19.60 -12.87 -11.07
CA PRO A 67 -20.69 -13.68 -11.60
C PRO A 67 -20.38 -14.25 -13.00
N PHE A 68 -19.65 -13.49 -13.83
CA PHE A 68 -19.24 -13.94 -15.15
C PHE A 68 -18.15 -15.00 -15.09
N PHE A 69 -17.24 -14.91 -14.12
CA PHE A 69 -16.26 -15.96 -13.86
C PHE A 69 -16.93 -17.26 -13.43
N VAL A 70 -17.89 -17.20 -12.50
CA VAL A 70 -18.63 -18.39 -12.02
C VAL A 70 -19.38 -19.05 -13.18
N HIS A 71 -20.15 -18.28 -13.94
CA HIS A 71 -20.84 -18.80 -15.14
C HIS A 71 -19.83 -19.35 -16.18
N GLY A 72 -18.72 -18.65 -16.37
CA GLY A 72 -17.63 -19.09 -17.25
C GLY A 72 -17.04 -20.43 -16.86
N CYS A 73 -16.86 -20.69 -15.57
CA CYS A 73 -16.39 -21.98 -15.05
C CYS A 73 -17.35 -23.14 -15.36
N MET A 74 -18.65 -22.87 -15.42
CA MET A 74 -19.68 -23.88 -15.76
C MET A 74 -19.71 -24.20 -17.25
N VAL A 75 -19.44 -23.20 -18.10
CA VAL A 75 -19.57 -23.31 -19.56
C VAL A 75 -18.26 -23.66 -20.26
N ALA A 76 -17.11 -23.36 -19.65
CA ALA A 76 -15.81 -23.58 -20.27
C ALA A 76 -15.56 -25.06 -20.62
N PRO A 77 -14.95 -25.37 -21.79
CA PRO A 77 -14.61 -26.72 -22.16
C PRO A 77 -13.66 -27.39 -21.16
N ARG A 78 -13.79 -28.73 -20.99
CA ARG A 78 -13.01 -29.50 -20.00
C ARG A 78 -11.49 -29.31 -20.09
N ARG A 79 -10.94 -29.00 -21.27
CA ARG A 79 -9.51 -28.73 -21.48
C ARG A 79 -8.97 -27.55 -20.64
N TYR A 80 -9.82 -26.60 -20.26
CA TYR A 80 -9.43 -25.43 -19.47
C TYR A 80 -9.48 -25.67 -17.95
N ARG A 81 -9.91 -26.86 -17.50
CA ARG A 81 -9.94 -27.21 -16.07
C ARG A 81 -8.57 -27.11 -15.43
N ILE A 82 -7.48 -27.29 -16.18
CA ILE A 82 -6.12 -27.11 -15.67
C ILE A 82 -5.87 -25.68 -15.16
N LEU A 83 -6.47 -24.67 -15.81
CA LEU A 83 -6.37 -23.27 -15.37
C LEU A 83 -7.17 -23.04 -14.09
N LEU A 84 -8.36 -23.65 -13.98
CA LEU A 84 -9.16 -23.59 -12.76
C LEU A 84 -8.41 -24.24 -11.58
N VAL A 85 -7.76 -25.38 -11.81
CA VAL A 85 -6.90 -26.02 -10.81
C VAL A 85 -5.78 -25.08 -10.41
N ALA A 86 -5.12 -24.39 -11.34
CA ALA A 86 -4.08 -23.42 -11.00
C ALA A 86 -4.60 -22.25 -10.14
N ILE A 87 -5.79 -21.71 -10.47
CA ILE A 87 -6.43 -20.65 -9.66
C ILE A 87 -6.71 -21.14 -8.25
N VAL A 88 -7.42 -22.28 -8.12
CA VAL A 88 -7.81 -22.85 -6.81
C VAL A 88 -6.57 -23.22 -6.00
N TRP A 89 -5.57 -23.85 -6.62
CA TRP A 89 -4.31 -24.20 -5.98
C TRP A 89 -3.60 -22.98 -5.42
N THR A 90 -3.53 -21.90 -6.19
CA THR A 90 -2.90 -20.65 -5.76
C THR A 90 -3.64 -20.07 -4.56
N LEU A 91 -4.97 -19.95 -4.63
CA LEU A 91 -5.76 -19.42 -3.52
C LEU A 91 -5.59 -20.27 -2.24
N LEU A 92 -5.60 -21.59 -2.35
CA LEU A 92 -5.46 -22.50 -1.20
C LEU A 92 -4.07 -22.43 -0.57
N ILE A 93 -3.00 -22.40 -1.37
CA ILE A 93 -1.63 -22.30 -0.83
C ILE A 93 -1.43 -20.97 -0.13
N TYR A 94 -1.75 -19.85 -0.78
CA TYR A 94 -1.55 -18.53 -0.18
C TYR A 94 -2.47 -18.32 1.03
N SER A 95 -3.61 -19.00 1.10
CA SER A 95 -4.47 -19.03 2.30
C SER A 95 -3.81 -19.59 3.55
N THR A 96 -2.75 -20.40 3.42
CA THR A 96 -2.00 -20.94 4.56
C THR A 96 -1.07 -19.93 5.22
N LEU A 97 -0.74 -18.82 4.55
CA LEU A 97 0.11 -17.77 5.10
C LEU A 97 -0.66 -16.92 6.13
N SER A 98 -0.04 -16.54 7.25
CA SER A 98 -0.67 -15.68 8.25
C SER A 98 -0.98 -14.29 7.67
N HIS A 99 0.05 -13.67 7.10
CA HIS A 99 -0.06 -12.40 6.38
C HIS A 99 -0.58 -12.61 4.95
N LYS A 100 -1.50 -11.76 4.53
CA LYS A 100 -2.18 -11.86 3.23
C LYS A 100 -2.33 -10.48 2.62
N GLU A 101 -1.99 -10.38 1.35
CA GLU A 101 -2.18 -9.17 0.55
C GLU A 101 -2.83 -9.51 -0.79
N PHE A 102 -3.54 -8.54 -1.38
CA PHE A 102 -4.16 -8.71 -2.69
C PHE A 102 -3.12 -9.01 -3.79
N ARG A 103 -1.93 -8.39 -3.71
CA ARG A 103 -0.89 -8.54 -4.74
C ARG A 103 -0.37 -9.97 -4.89
N PHE A 104 -0.42 -10.80 -3.83
CA PHE A 104 0.07 -12.19 -3.89
C PHE A 104 -0.76 -13.07 -4.80
N ILE A 105 -2.09 -12.86 -4.83
CA ILE A 105 -2.99 -13.64 -5.68
C ILE A 105 -3.32 -12.93 -7.01
N TYR A 106 -2.88 -11.69 -7.20
CA TYR A 106 -3.09 -10.92 -8.44
C TYR A 106 -2.73 -11.67 -9.74
N PRO A 107 -1.66 -12.51 -9.79
CA PRO A 107 -1.34 -13.30 -10.99
C PRO A 107 -2.43 -14.27 -11.45
N VAL A 108 -3.44 -14.59 -10.62
CA VAL A 108 -4.57 -15.45 -11.03
C VAL A 108 -5.61 -14.71 -11.87
N LEU A 109 -5.62 -13.37 -11.83
CA LEU A 109 -6.64 -12.55 -12.47
C LEU A 109 -6.72 -12.77 -14.00
N PRO A 110 -5.61 -12.83 -14.77
CA PRO A 110 -5.67 -13.13 -16.19
C PRO A 110 -6.30 -14.50 -16.49
N LEU A 111 -6.05 -15.50 -15.65
CA LEU A 111 -6.68 -16.83 -15.80
C LEU A 111 -8.19 -16.75 -15.57
N CYS A 112 -8.62 -15.94 -14.61
CA CYS A 112 -10.04 -15.70 -14.35
C CYS A 112 -10.72 -15.02 -15.56
N MET A 113 -10.03 -14.07 -16.21
CA MET A 113 -10.57 -13.38 -17.39
C MET A 113 -10.82 -14.31 -18.58
N ILE A 114 -10.07 -15.42 -18.71
CA ILE A 114 -10.35 -16.45 -19.73
C ILE A 114 -11.75 -17.05 -19.52
N PHE A 115 -12.12 -17.37 -18.28
CA PHE A 115 -13.46 -17.89 -17.96
C PHE A 115 -14.54 -16.83 -18.17
N CYS A 116 -14.28 -15.57 -17.79
CA CYS A 116 -15.18 -14.46 -18.13
C CYS A 116 -15.43 -14.37 -19.64
N GLY A 117 -14.40 -14.58 -20.46
CA GLY A 117 -14.52 -14.64 -21.92
C GLY A 117 -15.50 -15.72 -22.41
N PHE A 118 -15.41 -16.94 -21.86
CA PHE A 118 -16.38 -18.02 -22.15
C PHE A 118 -17.81 -17.68 -21.73
N SER A 119 -17.97 -16.95 -20.63
CA SER A 119 -19.28 -16.45 -20.22
C SER A 119 -19.86 -15.48 -21.25
N PHE A 120 -19.07 -14.50 -21.70
CA PHE A 120 -19.48 -13.50 -22.69
C PHE A 120 -19.68 -14.04 -24.11
N SER A 121 -19.07 -15.17 -24.47
CA SER A 121 -19.36 -15.84 -25.73
C SER A 121 -20.73 -16.51 -25.73
N ASN A 122 -21.24 -16.92 -24.57
CA ASN A 122 -22.50 -17.66 -24.43
C ASN A 122 -23.70 -16.76 -24.08
N ILE A 123 -23.49 -15.61 -23.45
CA ILE A 123 -24.55 -14.64 -23.15
C ILE A 123 -24.96 -13.91 -24.45
N LYS A 124 -26.22 -14.06 -24.87
CA LYS A 124 -26.76 -13.39 -26.08
C LYS A 124 -27.58 -12.13 -25.73
N ARG A 125 -28.62 -12.27 -24.89
CA ARG A 125 -29.64 -11.23 -24.68
C ARG A 125 -29.15 -10.02 -23.88
N TRP A 126 -28.36 -10.24 -22.82
CA TRP A 126 -27.94 -9.20 -21.88
C TRP A 126 -26.49 -8.76 -22.05
N LYS A 127 -25.83 -9.15 -23.15
CA LYS A 127 -24.39 -8.94 -23.33
C LYS A 127 -23.99 -7.46 -23.28
N LYS A 128 -24.70 -6.60 -24.01
CA LYS A 128 -24.41 -5.15 -24.05
C LYS A 128 -24.62 -4.49 -22.68
N ALA A 129 -25.71 -4.84 -21.99
CA ALA A 129 -25.99 -4.33 -20.65
C ALA A 129 -24.93 -4.79 -19.63
N ALA A 130 -24.52 -6.06 -19.68
CA ALA A 130 -23.47 -6.61 -18.85
C ALA A 130 -22.11 -5.92 -19.08
N ILE A 131 -21.74 -5.68 -20.35
CA ILE A 131 -20.53 -4.91 -20.68
C ILE A 131 -20.63 -3.48 -20.15
N GLY A 132 -21.78 -2.81 -20.34
CA GLY A 132 -22.01 -1.47 -19.80
C GLY A 132 -21.85 -1.40 -18.29
N LEU A 133 -22.44 -2.37 -17.57
CA LEU A 133 -22.29 -2.50 -16.12
C LEU A 133 -20.83 -2.70 -15.71
N LEU A 134 -20.09 -3.58 -16.39
CA LEU A 134 -18.67 -3.81 -16.10
C LEU A 134 -17.83 -2.56 -16.35
N VAL A 135 -18.04 -1.87 -17.47
CA VAL A 135 -17.32 -0.63 -17.78
C VAL A 135 -17.62 0.43 -16.73
N LEU A 136 -18.89 0.69 -16.42
CA LEU A 136 -19.28 1.71 -15.43
C LEU A 136 -18.75 1.38 -14.03
N SER A 137 -18.92 0.12 -13.59
CA SER A 137 -18.50 -0.31 -12.25
C SER A 137 -16.98 -0.36 -12.06
N ASN A 138 -16.18 -0.44 -13.12
CA ASN A 138 -14.72 -0.37 -13.01
C ASN A 138 -14.20 1.05 -13.28
N LEU A 139 -14.75 1.75 -14.29
CA LEU A 139 -14.29 3.08 -14.68
C LEU A 139 -14.58 4.13 -13.61
N LEU A 140 -15.78 4.13 -13.01
CA LEU A 140 -16.12 5.15 -12.01
C LEU A 140 -15.24 5.03 -10.76
N PRO A 141 -15.05 3.85 -10.14
CA PRO A 141 -14.11 3.71 -9.03
C PRO A 141 -12.66 3.96 -9.44
N ALA A 142 -12.23 3.55 -10.63
CA ALA A 142 -10.86 3.81 -11.10
C ALA A 142 -10.59 5.32 -11.25
N LEU A 143 -11.54 6.08 -11.81
CA LEU A 143 -11.41 7.53 -11.91
C LEU A 143 -11.43 8.18 -10.52
N TYR A 144 -12.34 7.77 -9.64
CA TYR A 144 -12.41 8.32 -8.29
C TYR A 144 -11.15 8.02 -7.46
N THR A 145 -10.70 6.76 -7.45
CA THR A 145 -9.51 6.34 -6.68
C THR A 145 -8.20 6.80 -7.31
N GLY A 146 -8.14 6.95 -8.63
CA GLY A 146 -6.96 7.45 -9.32
C GLY A 146 -6.81 8.97 -9.33
N LEU A 147 -7.91 9.73 -9.21
CA LEU A 147 -7.88 11.20 -9.38
C LEU A 147 -8.28 12.00 -8.15
N ILE A 148 -8.96 11.39 -7.17
CA ILE A 148 -9.57 12.10 -6.04
C ILE A 148 -9.20 11.47 -4.69
N HIS A 149 -9.55 10.20 -4.47
CA HIS A 149 -9.35 9.54 -3.18
C HIS A 149 -7.87 9.27 -2.92
N GLN A 150 -7.40 9.65 -1.73
CA GLN A 150 -6.02 9.59 -1.25
C GLN A 150 -4.98 10.34 -2.08
N ARG A 151 -5.39 11.10 -3.10
CA ARG A 151 -4.50 11.89 -3.96
C ARG A 151 -3.76 13.00 -3.20
N GLY A 152 -4.32 13.50 -2.10
CA GLY A 152 -3.72 14.57 -1.31
C GLY A 152 -2.28 14.32 -0.87
N ALA A 153 -1.88 13.05 -0.72
CA ALA A 153 -0.51 12.65 -0.41
C ALA A 153 0.51 13.05 -1.51
N LEU A 154 0.06 13.12 -2.77
CA LEU A 154 0.84 13.62 -3.89
C LEU A 154 0.71 15.14 -4.03
N ASP A 155 -0.52 15.67 -3.91
CA ASP A 155 -0.78 17.08 -4.12
C ASP A 155 -0.04 17.97 -3.09
N ILE A 156 0.08 17.54 -1.83
CA ILE A 156 0.84 18.27 -0.79
C ILE A 156 2.33 18.41 -1.13
N MET A 157 2.88 17.50 -1.94
CA MET A 157 4.30 17.56 -2.32
C MET A 157 4.62 18.77 -3.18
N THR A 158 3.64 19.32 -3.90
CA THR A 158 3.82 20.56 -4.66
C THR A 158 4.08 21.75 -3.74
N ASN A 159 3.44 21.81 -2.58
CA ASN A 159 3.73 22.81 -1.54
C ASN A 159 5.10 22.54 -0.90
N VAL A 160 5.45 21.29 -0.65
CA VAL A 160 6.76 20.93 -0.09
C VAL A 160 7.89 21.31 -1.06
N GLN A 161 7.70 21.15 -2.37
CA GLN A 161 8.68 21.57 -3.38
C GLN A 161 8.95 23.09 -3.35
N GLN A 162 7.96 23.91 -2.97
CA GLN A 162 8.18 25.36 -2.85
C GLN A 162 9.19 25.70 -1.74
N LEU A 163 9.34 24.81 -0.73
CA LEU A 163 10.33 24.95 0.34
C LEU A 163 11.77 24.84 -0.18
N CYS A 164 11.99 24.25 -1.36
CA CYS A 164 13.30 24.20 -2.00
C CYS A 164 13.89 25.59 -2.29
N HIS A 165 13.03 26.61 -2.43
CA HIS A 165 13.46 28.00 -2.67
C HIS A 165 13.69 28.80 -1.38
N LYS A 166 13.32 28.26 -0.22
CA LYS A 166 13.51 28.90 1.08
C LYS A 166 14.77 28.37 1.75
N GLU A 167 15.68 29.26 2.16
CA GLU A 167 16.89 28.88 2.89
C GLU A 167 16.55 28.23 4.24
N ASN A 168 17.34 27.22 4.64
CA ASN A 168 17.26 26.52 5.93
C ASN A 168 15.89 25.88 6.26
N SER A 169 15.14 25.45 5.24
CA SER A 169 13.87 24.75 5.43
C SER A 169 14.07 23.30 5.91
N SER A 170 13.30 22.90 6.93
CA SER A 170 13.18 21.52 7.37
C SER A 170 11.72 21.11 7.53
N LEU A 171 11.42 19.86 7.20
CA LEU A 171 10.07 19.30 7.22
C LEU A 171 10.01 18.11 8.16
N LEU A 172 9.04 18.09 9.07
CA LEU A 172 8.68 16.89 9.82
C LEU A 172 7.29 16.39 9.38
N VAL A 173 7.23 15.13 8.98
CA VAL A 173 6.02 14.47 8.52
C VAL A 173 5.43 13.66 9.67
N LEU A 174 4.39 14.20 10.30
CA LEU A 174 3.61 13.58 11.38
C LEU A 174 2.39 12.86 10.79
N MET A 175 2.66 11.97 9.84
CA MET A 175 1.68 11.11 9.18
C MET A 175 2.09 9.65 9.40
N PRO A 176 1.17 8.67 9.23
CA PRO A 176 1.55 7.27 9.23
C PRO A 176 2.68 6.99 8.23
N CYS A 177 3.51 6.00 8.52
CA CYS A 177 4.62 5.64 7.65
C CYS A 177 4.17 5.42 6.19
N HIS A 178 5.06 5.76 5.26
CA HIS A 178 4.85 5.56 3.83
C HIS A 178 3.61 6.29 3.25
N SER A 179 3.07 7.30 3.94
CA SER A 179 1.90 8.05 3.48
C SER A 179 2.19 9.01 2.34
N ILE A 180 3.45 9.47 2.16
CA ILE A 180 3.83 10.44 1.12
C ILE A 180 5.09 9.96 0.37
N PRO A 181 5.30 10.38 -0.89
CA PRO A 181 6.34 9.83 -1.74
C PRO A 181 7.74 10.45 -1.53
N TYR A 182 7.87 11.44 -0.64
CA TYR A 182 9.15 11.96 -0.16
C TYR A 182 10.09 12.47 -1.28
N TYR A 183 11.39 12.17 -1.22
CA TYR A 183 12.39 12.59 -2.23
C TYR A 183 12.15 12.06 -3.64
N SER A 184 11.24 11.10 -3.85
CA SER A 184 10.85 10.73 -5.21
C SER A 184 10.06 11.83 -5.93
N HIS A 185 9.47 12.77 -5.18
CA HIS A 185 8.80 13.95 -5.73
C HIS A 185 9.54 15.25 -5.38
N VAL A 186 10.33 15.29 -4.31
CA VAL A 186 11.09 16.48 -3.92
C VAL A 186 12.55 16.31 -4.32
N HIS A 187 12.96 16.98 -5.39
CA HIS A 187 14.31 16.85 -5.97
C HIS A 187 15.28 17.93 -5.50
N CYS A 188 15.24 18.27 -4.21
CA CYS A 188 16.12 19.27 -3.62
C CYS A 188 16.58 18.82 -2.21
N PRO A 189 17.73 19.32 -1.74
CA PRO A 189 18.35 18.86 -0.48
C PRO A 189 17.73 19.54 0.75
N ILE A 190 16.39 19.54 0.87
CA ILE A 190 15.73 19.96 2.11
C ILE A 190 15.81 18.83 3.14
N LYS A 191 16.04 19.17 4.41
CA LYS A 191 16.03 18.16 5.48
C LYS A 191 14.59 17.77 5.77
N MET A 192 14.21 16.57 5.38
CA MET A 192 12.92 15.99 5.74
C MET A 192 13.15 14.87 6.76
N ASN A 193 12.24 14.74 7.71
CA ASN A 193 12.13 13.63 8.66
C ASN A 193 10.67 13.14 8.70
N PHE A 194 10.45 11.89 9.07
CA PHE A 194 9.13 11.28 9.26
C PHE A 194 9.19 10.27 10.40
N LEU A 195 8.02 9.90 10.94
CA LEU A 195 7.91 8.88 11.98
C LEU A 195 8.32 7.50 11.43
N GLU A 196 9.30 6.85 12.04
CA GLU A 196 9.80 5.56 11.58
C GLU A 196 8.94 4.39 12.11
N CYS A 197 8.80 3.35 11.28
CA CYS A 197 8.20 2.07 11.71
C CYS A 197 8.93 0.88 11.08
N PRO A 198 10.20 0.65 11.45
CA PRO A 198 10.91 -0.53 10.99
C PRO A 198 10.27 -1.79 11.61
N PRO A 199 10.21 -2.91 10.89
CA PRO A 199 9.82 -4.17 11.48
C PRO A 199 10.94 -4.66 12.43
N ASP A 200 10.56 -5.31 13.53
CA ASP A 200 11.53 -6.00 14.36
C ASP A 200 12.05 -7.26 13.67
N LEU A 201 13.33 -7.29 13.34
CA LEU A 201 13.98 -8.43 12.70
C LEU A 201 14.49 -9.47 13.72
N GLU A 202 14.54 -9.10 14.99
CA GLU A 202 15.05 -9.92 16.10
C GLU A 202 13.92 -10.55 16.94
N ASP A 203 12.65 -10.23 16.61
CA ASP A 203 11.43 -10.83 17.16
C ASP A 203 11.30 -10.69 18.69
N HIS A 204 11.47 -9.46 19.20
CA HIS A 204 11.23 -9.13 20.59
C HIS A 204 9.74 -8.91 20.85
N ASP A 205 9.19 -9.66 21.81
CA ASP A 205 7.77 -9.58 22.20
C ASP A 205 7.29 -8.18 22.65
N THR A 206 8.21 -7.29 23.04
CA THR A 206 7.91 -5.94 23.55
C THR A 206 8.23 -4.81 22.58
N TYR A 207 8.50 -5.13 21.31
CA TYR A 207 8.85 -4.12 20.32
C TYR A 207 7.65 -3.20 20.02
N ILE A 208 7.88 -1.89 20.09
CA ILE A 208 6.94 -0.84 19.67
C ILE A 208 7.73 0.15 18.84
N ASP A 209 7.25 0.44 17.64
CA ASP A 209 7.91 1.40 16.77
C ASP A 209 7.64 2.87 17.15
N GLU A 210 8.48 3.78 16.63
CA GLU A 210 8.39 5.22 16.92
C GLU A 210 7.01 5.78 16.58
N ALA A 211 6.44 5.40 15.44
CA ALA A 211 5.13 5.88 15.02
C ALA A 211 4.03 5.44 16.01
N ASP A 212 4.05 4.21 16.49
CA ASP A 212 3.09 3.72 17.49
C ASP A 212 3.25 4.41 18.85
N VAL A 213 4.49 4.65 19.30
CA VAL A 213 4.75 5.45 20.51
C VAL A 213 4.21 6.88 20.34
N PHE A 214 4.45 7.49 19.17
CA PHE A 214 3.92 8.82 18.85
C PHE A 214 2.40 8.85 18.89
N TYR A 215 1.72 7.94 18.20
CA TYR A 215 0.26 7.91 18.11
C TYR A 215 -0.44 7.49 19.42
N ALA A 216 0.28 6.95 20.39
CA ALA A 216 -0.25 6.69 21.73
C ALA A 216 -0.41 7.98 22.57
N SER A 217 0.48 8.96 22.40
CA SER A 217 0.35 10.28 23.02
C SER A 217 1.12 11.36 22.24
N PRO A 218 0.59 11.87 21.12
CA PRO A 218 1.26 12.81 20.23
C PRO A 218 1.78 14.07 20.92
N LEU A 219 0.97 14.67 21.82
CA LEU A 219 1.36 15.89 22.51
C LEU A 219 2.53 15.64 23.48
N ALA A 220 2.52 14.53 24.22
CA ALA A 220 3.58 14.19 25.15
C ALA A 220 4.89 13.89 24.39
N TRP A 221 4.78 13.13 23.30
CA TRP A 221 5.91 12.81 22.42
C TRP A 221 6.56 14.07 21.84
N LEU A 222 5.76 14.99 21.27
CA LEU A 222 6.28 16.24 20.69
C LEU A 222 6.99 17.11 21.72
N ASN A 223 6.46 17.20 22.95
CA ASN A 223 7.09 17.96 24.02
C ASN A 223 8.39 17.32 24.52
N ALA A 224 8.49 15.99 24.50
CA ALA A 224 9.70 15.27 24.88
C ALA A 224 10.79 15.39 23.81
N GLU A 225 10.44 15.19 22.54
CA GLU A 225 11.36 15.24 21.41
C GLU A 225 11.89 16.66 21.17
N PHE A 226 10.99 17.65 21.21
CA PHE A 226 11.30 19.06 20.97
C PHE A 226 11.35 19.89 22.26
N TYR A 227 12.04 19.38 23.28
CA TYR A 227 12.29 20.12 24.52
C TYR A 227 13.17 21.37 24.29
N ASP A 228 14.06 21.33 23.27
CA ASP A 228 14.91 22.44 22.84
C ASP A 228 14.34 23.06 21.55
N SER A 229 13.98 24.34 21.62
CA SER A 229 13.43 25.10 20.49
C SER A 229 14.36 25.13 19.27
N ARG A 230 15.67 24.92 19.45
CA ARG A 230 16.64 24.87 18.33
C ARG A 230 16.47 23.64 17.44
N ARG A 231 15.76 22.61 17.91
CA ARG A 231 15.51 21.37 17.16
C ARG A 231 14.18 21.39 16.41
N LEU A 232 13.36 22.43 16.60
CA LEU A 232 12.05 22.52 15.97
C LEU A 232 12.18 22.54 14.44
N PRO A 233 11.38 21.73 13.73
CA PRO A 233 11.33 21.77 12.27
C PRO A 233 10.64 23.06 11.81
N THR A 234 11.06 23.64 10.69
CA THR A 234 10.43 24.86 10.20
C THR A 234 9.02 24.60 9.66
N HIS A 235 8.74 23.39 9.19
CA HIS A 235 7.46 22.98 8.66
C HIS A 235 6.99 21.63 9.22
N LEU A 236 5.69 21.49 9.42
CA LEU A 236 5.03 20.25 9.83
C LEU A 236 4.00 19.83 8.79
N VAL A 237 3.95 18.54 8.46
CA VAL A 237 2.88 17.97 7.64
C VAL A 237 2.14 16.93 8.46
N LEU A 238 0.82 17.05 8.56
CA LEU A 238 -0.01 16.12 9.33
C LEU A 238 -1.40 15.94 8.71
N PHE A 239 -2.04 14.82 9.06
CA PHE A 239 -3.46 14.63 8.79
C PHE A 239 -4.32 15.45 9.74
N SER A 240 -5.42 16.00 9.21
CA SER A 240 -6.44 16.77 9.95
C SER A 240 -6.92 16.16 11.27
N VAL A 241 -6.97 14.82 11.39
CA VAL A 241 -7.38 14.12 12.62
C VAL A 241 -6.43 14.40 13.79
N LEU A 242 -5.15 14.65 13.51
CA LEU A 242 -4.13 14.91 14.53
C LEU A 242 -4.18 16.34 15.09
N GLU A 243 -4.78 17.28 14.35
CA GLU A 243 -4.71 18.72 14.67
C GLU A 243 -5.21 19.04 16.08
N GLN A 244 -6.36 18.45 16.46
CA GLN A 244 -6.98 18.75 17.75
C GLN A 244 -6.08 18.37 18.93
N GLU A 245 -5.36 17.26 18.82
CA GLU A 245 -4.53 16.73 19.91
C GLU A 245 -3.22 17.51 20.07
N ILE A 246 -2.62 17.95 18.96
CA ILE A 246 -1.34 18.68 18.98
C ILE A 246 -1.52 20.21 18.96
N SER A 247 -2.76 20.71 18.94
CA SER A 247 -3.07 22.15 18.90
C SER A 247 -2.30 22.97 19.96
N PRO A 248 -2.16 22.53 21.24
CA PRO A 248 -1.37 23.26 22.23
C PRO A 248 0.10 23.41 21.84
N PHE A 249 0.70 22.39 21.21
CA PHE A 249 2.08 22.44 20.72
C PHE A 249 2.22 23.40 19.53
N LEU A 250 1.25 23.39 18.60
CA LEU A 250 1.24 24.29 17.44
C LEU A 250 1.17 25.76 17.88
N THR A 251 0.26 26.08 18.80
CA THR A 251 0.10 27.46 19.31
C THR A 251 1.31 27.91 20.13
N ARG A 252 1.85 27.05 21.00
CA ARG A 252 3.04 27.39 21.83
C ARG A 252 4.27 27.72 21.00
N ASN A 253 4.44 27.06 19.85
CA ASN A 253 5.62 27.20 18.99
C ASN A 253 5.38 28.06 17.75
N ASN A 254 4.28 28.82 17.69
CA ASN A 254 3.92 29.74 16.59
C ASN A 254 3.82 29.07 15.21
N TYR A 255 3.27 27.85 15.14
CA TYR A 255 2.96 27.21 13.87
C TYR A 255 1.64 27.74 13.30
N VAL A 256 1.68 28.23 12.07
CA VAL A 256 0.50 28.71 11.34
C VAL A 256 0.26 27.81 10.12
N ARG A 257 -1.01 27.53 9.82
CA ARG A 257 -1.38 26.70 8.68
C ARG A 257 -1.07 27.44 7.37
N ALA A 258 -0.13 26.90 6.60
CA ALA A 258 0.32 27.45 5.32
C ALA A 258 -0.46 26.87 4.12
N ALA A 259 -0.83 25.58 4.18
CA ALA A 259 -1.63 24.94 3.14
C ALA A 259 -2.60 23.88 3.72
N SER A 260 -3.66 23.61 2.96
CA SER A 260 -4.64 22.57 3.26
C SER A 260 -5.03 21.86 1.96
N VAL A 261 -4.82 20.55 1.92
CA VAL A 261 -5.05 19.72 0.74
C VAL A 261 -6.07 18.64 1.08
N PHE A 262 -7.07 18.47 0.22
CA PHE A 262 -8.04 17.38 0.35
C PHE A 262 -7.37 16.02 0.11
N HIS A 263 -7.66 15.04 0.96
CA HIS A 263 -7.10 13.69 0.86
C HIS A 263 -8.17 12.62 0.63
N THR A 264 -9.21 12.54 1.47
CA THR A 264 -10.20 11.47 1.37
C THR A 264 -11.57 11.89 1.89
N HIS A 265 -12.63 11.34 1.29
CA HIS A 265 -14.00 11.45 1.80
C HIS A 265 -14.28 10.46 2.94
N LEU A 266 -13.44 9.44 3.08
CA LEU A 266 -13.56 8.34 4.05
C LEU A 266 -12.30 8.31 4.92
N PRO A 267 -12.19 9.19 5.94
CA PRO A 267 -11.11 9.12 6.91
C PRO A 267 -11.29 7.92 7.84
N GLU A 268 -10.19 7.29 8.24
CA GLU A 268 -10.19 6.11 9.12
C GLU A 268 -8.94 6.10 10.00
N GLY A 269 -9.14 5.88 11.31
CA GLY A 269 -8.05 5.80 12.28
C GLY A 269 -7.13 7.03 12.25
N ARG A 270 -5.86 6.81 11.88
CA ARG A 270 -4.82 7.84 11.80
C ARG A 270 -4.87 8.68 10.50
N ILE A 271 -5.72 8.32 9.54
CA ILE A 271 -5.84 8.99 8.23
C ILE A 271 -6.99 9.99 8.27
N GLY A 272 -6.68 11.27 8.03
CA GLY A 272 -7.65 12.36 8.02
C GLY A 272 -8.18 12.71 6.64
N SER A 273 -9.28 13.49 6.61
CA SER A 273 -9.92 13.92 5.35
C SER A 273 -9.06 14.91 4.56
N HIS A 274 -8.26 15.71 5.27
CA HIS A 274 -7.32 16.67 4.72
C HIS A 274 -5.92 16.46 5.28
N ILE A 275 -4.92 16.91 4.52
CA ILE A 275 -3.52 17.05 4.93
C ILE A 275 -3.22 18.54 5.09
N TYR A 276 -2.61 18.89 6.21
CA TYR A 276 -2.24 20.27 6.53
C TYR A 276 -0.72 20.42 6.52
N LEU A 277 -0.27 21.53 5.96
CA LEU A 277 1.10 22.02 6.08
C LEU A 277 1.10 23.21 7.04
N TYR A 278 1.88 23.13 8.10
CA TYR A 278 2.15 24.24 9.01
C TYR A 278 3.55 24.78 8.76
N GLU A 279 3.69 26.10 8.92
CA GLU A 279 4.96 26.82 8.89
C GLU A 279 5.16 27.51 10.23
N GLN A 280 6.37 27.39 10.79
CA GLN A 280 6.75 28.08 12.01
C GLN A 280 7.03 29.55 11.70
N GLN A 281 6.32 30.45 12.38
CA GLN A 281 6.63 31.88 12.32
C GLN A 281 7.67 32.21 13.37
N VAL A 282 8.84 32.68 12.92
CA VAL A 282 9.86 33.25 13.80
C VAL A 282 9.45 34.69 14.10
N LEU A 283 9.23 34.98 15.38
CA LEU A 283 9.04 36.34 15.90
C LEU A 283 10.38 37.08 15.96
#